data_AF-A0A5C5W228-F1
#
_entry.id   AF-A0A5C5W228-F1
#
_cell.length_a   1.000
_cell.length_b   1.000
_cell.length_c   1.000
_cell.angle_alpha   90.00
_cell.angle_beta   90.00
_cell.angle_gamma   90.00
#
_symmetry.space_group_name_H-M   'P 1'
#
loop_
_entity.id
_entity.type
_entity.pdbx_description
1 polymer ?
#
loop_
_entity_poly.entity_id
_entity_poly.type
_entity_poly.pdbx_seq_one_letter_code
_entity_poly.pdbx_strand_id
1 'polypeptide(L)'
;MAAETAELVGTIEMVKSAAEQALAHESAEGMEMVERQLAHVESSVRELQQTFWCTEIKAAIRNLENGRPLTPQDKQVVRHFIVSDAEHYLRVENNYGDWVQELRRLLGSIAAAAPGVTRETIGELRGTIKDAQRVIPDIRNYLDEQRRLDIFEEQIDKLDEQSRGVLVRLLREKLTMPNF
;
A
#
# COMPACT_ATOMS: atom_id res chain seq x y z
N MET A 1 8.47 0.02 -23.72
CA MET A 1 7.34 -0.93 -23.55
C MET A 1 7.78 -2.39 -23.51
N ALA A 2 8.06 -3.06 -24.64
CA ALA A 2 8.37 -4.51 -24.61
C ALA A 2 9.64 -4.85 -23.82
N ALA A 3 10.68 -4.00 -23.88
CA ALA A 3 11.90 -4.16 -23.10
C ALA A 3 11.66 -3.95 -21.59
N GLU A 4 10.95 -2.90 -21.19
CA GLU A 4 10.61 -2.60 -19.78
C GLU A 4 9.75 -3.70 -19.16
N THR A 5 8.79 -4.25 -19.92
CA THR A 5 7.99 -5.39 -19.45
C THR A 5 8.84 -6.66 -19.28
N ALA A 6 9.80 -6.91 -20.18
CA ALA A 6 10.71 -8.06 -20.05
C ALA A 6 11.64 -7.92 -18.84
N GLU A 7 12.13 -6.72 -18.58
CA GLU A 7 12.94 -6.41 -17.39
C GLU A 7 12.16 -6.64 -16.09
N LEU A 8 10.92 -6.13 -16.00
CA LEU A 8 10.04 -6.36 -14.85
C LEU A 8 9.79 -7.85 -14.60
N VAL A 9 9.55 -8.65 -15.65
CA VAL A 9 9.39 -10.10 -15.52
C VAL A 9 10.65 -10.74 -14.94
N GLY A 10 11.83 -10.35 -15.42
CA GLY A 10 13.10 -10.81 -14.86
C GLY A 10 13.25 -10.51 -13.38
N THR A 11 12.90 -9.29 -12.95
CA THR A 11 12.95 -8.88 -11.53
C THR A 11 11.98 -9.66 -10.66
N ILE A 12 10.76 -9.93 -11.15
CA ILE A 12 9.77 -10.74 -10.43
C ILE A 12 10.27 -12.17 -10.21
N GLU A 13 10.88 -12.80 -11.22
CA GLU A 13 11.44 -14.16 -11.07
C GLU A 13 12.62 -14.19 -10.08
N MET A 14 13.44 -13.13 -10.02
CA MET A 14 14.49 -13.02 -9.00
C MET A 14 13.92 -12.93 -7.58
N VAL A 15 12.89 -12.10 -7.36
CA VAL A 15 12.20 -11.99 -6.06
C VAL A 15 11.66 -13.34 -5.62
N LYS A 16 11.00 -14.05 -6.54
CA LYS A 16 10.44 -15.38 -6.25
C LYS A 16 11.51 -16.36 -5.80
N SER A 17 12.62 -16.45 -6.53
CA SER A 17 13.74 -17.33 -6.18
C SER A 17 14.36 -16.96 -4.83
N ALA A 18 14.53 -15.66 -4.55
CA ALA A 18 15.03 -15.20 -3.25
C ALA A 18 14.07 -15.55 -2.10
N ALA A 19 12.75 -15.42 -2.32
CA ALA A 19 11.74 -15.78 -1.35
C ALA A 19 11.71 -17.28 -1.06
N GLU A 20 11.80 -18.12 -2.10
CA GLU A 20 11.87 -19.58 -1.94
C GLU A 20 13.09 -20.00 -1.10
N GLN A 21 14.25 -19.39 -1.34
CA GLN A 21 15.46 -19.65 -0.56
C GLN A 21 15.34 -19.14 0.89
N ALA A 22 14.84 -17.93 1.08
CA ALA A 22 14.66 -17.35 2.42
C ALA A 22 13.69 -18.17 3.27
N LEU A 23 12.61 -18.66 2.67
CA LEU A 23 11.62 -19.55 3.30
C LEU A 23 12.22 -20.92 3.62
N ALA A 24 12.96 -21.53 2.69
CA ALA A 24 13.57 -22.85 2.89
C ALA A 24 14.60 -22.88 4.03
N HIS A 25 15.24 -21.73 4.30
CA HIS A 25 16.26 -21.60 5.33
C HIS A 25 15.81 -20.82 6.58
N GLU A 26 14.54 -20.38 6.63
CA GLU A 26 13.98 -19.55 7.71
C GLU A 26 14.89 -18.36 8.10
N SER A 27 15.47 -17.71 7.10
CA SER A 27 16.51 -16.69 7.30
C SER A 27 15.92 -15.28 7.38
N ALA A 28 16.16 -14.59 8.50
CA ALA A 28 15.78 -13.19 8.66
C ALA A 28 16.50 -12.27 7.66
N GLU A 29 17.80 -12.52 7.40
CA GLU A 29 18.57 -11.79 6.37
C GLU A 29 18.01 -12.05 4.97
N GLY A 30 17.59 -13.29 4.71
CA GLY A 30 16.89 -13.65 3.48
C GLY A 30 15.59 -12.86 3.30
N MET A 31 14.79 -12.73 4.36
CA MET A 31 13.54 -11.96 4.33
C MET A 31 13.78 -10.46 4.13
N GLU A 32 14.82 -9.89 4.74
CA GLU A 32 15.23 -8.50 4.49
C GLU A 32 15.62 -8.28 3.03
N MET A 33 16.30 -9.26 2.41
CA MET A 33 16.62 -9.20 0.98
C MET A 33 15.36 -9.24 0.11
N VAL A 34 14.41 -10.11 0.43
CA VAL A 34 13.13 -10.20 -0.28
C VAL A 34 12.36 -8.89 -0.19
N GLU A 35 12.29 -8.27 0.99
CA GLU A 35 11.63 -6.97 1.19
C GLU A 35 12.23 -5.88 0.29
N ARG A 36 13.57 -5.78 0.23
CA ARG A 36 14.26 -4.84 -0.65
C ARG A 36 13.95 -5.08 -2.13
N GLN A 37 13.94 -6.34 -2.56
CA GLN A 37 13.66 -6.66 -3.96
C GLN A 37 12.19 -6.43 -4.32
N LEU A 38 11.24 -6.69 -3.41
CA LEU A 38 9.84 -6.34 -3.59
C LEU A 38 9.64 -4.82 -3.73
N ALA A 39 10.34 -4.02 -2.93
CA ALA A 39 10.32 -2.57 -3.06
C ALA A 39 10.85 -2.10 -4.43
N HIS A 40 11.88 -2.78 -4.96
CA HIS A 40 12.36 -2.50 -6.31
C HIS A 40 11.32 -2.85 -7.40
N VAL A 41 10.67 -4.01 -7.29
CA VAL A 41 9.58 -4.40 -8.20
C VAL A 41 8.43 -3.37 -8.17
N GLU A 42 8.02 -2.90 -6.99
CA GLU A 42 6.99 -1.86 -6.85
C GLU A 42 7.36 -0.60 -7.64
N SER A 43 8.60 -0.11 -7.49
CA SER A 43 9.06 1.07 -8.25
C SER A 43 9.00 0.84 -9.75
N SER A 44 9.47 -0.32 -10.24
CA SER A 44 9.42 -0.65 -11.67
C SER A 44 7.99 -0.76 -12.20
N VAL A 45 7.06 -1.34 -11.43
CA VAL A 45 5.63 -1.40 -11.79
C VAL A 45 5.05 0.01 -11.88
N ARG A 46 5.37 0.89 -10.93
CA ARG A 46 4.91 2.27 -10.90
C ARG A 46 5.45 3.07 -12.09
N GLU A 47 6.71 2.91 -12.45
CA GLU A 47 7.32 3.56 -13.63
C GLU A 47 6.67 3.08 -14.94
N LEU A 48 6.38 1.78 -15.03
CA LEU A 48 5.66 1.22 -16.16
C LEU A 48 4.23 1.78 -16.25
N GLN A 49 3.53 1.91 -15.12
CA GLN A 49 2.22 2.55 -15.04
C GLN A 49 2.28 4.02 -15.51
N GLN A 50 3.26 4.80 -15.03
CA GLN A 50 3.46 6.18 -15.48
C GLN A 50 3.65 6.25 -17.00
N THR A 51 4.42 5.32 -17.56
CA THR A 51 4.68 5.24 -19.00
C THR A 51 3.41 4.93 -19.79
N PHE A 52 2.61 3.96 -19.34
CA PHE A 52 1.35 3.59 -20.03
C PHE A 52 0.33 4.73 -20.09
N TRP A 53 0.28 5.59 -19.09
CA TRP A 53 -0.79 6.59 -18.93
C TRP A 53 -0.32 8.04 -19.05
N CYS A 54 0.95 8.27 -19.40
CA CYS A 54 1.59 9.59 -19.39
C CYS A 54 0.84 10.65 -20.20
N THR A 55 0.24 10.25 -21.33
CA THR A 55 -0.46 11.18 -22.23
C THR A 55 -1.79 11.61 -21.62
N GLU A 56 -2.58 10.64 -21.16
CA GLU A 56 -3.91 10.80 -20.59
C GLU A 56 -3.84 11.62 -19.31
N ILE A 57 -2.90 11.30 -18.42
CA ILE A 57 -2.77 12.01 -17.15
C ILE A 57 -2.30 13.45 -17.33
N LYS A 58 -1.42 13.72 -18.31
CA LYS A 58 -1.05 15.11 -18.68
C LYS A 58 -2.26 15.88 -19.22
N ALA A 59 -3.17 15.23 -19.94
CA ALA A 59 -4.42 15.85 -20.38
C ALA A 59 -5.34 16.18 -19.20
N ALA A 60 -5.53 15.23 -18.27
CA ALA A 60 -6.32 15.44 -17.06
C ALA A 60 -5.77 16.57 -16.17
N ILE A 61 -4.44 16.63 -15.98
CA ILE A 61 -3.78 17.72 -15.25
C ILE A 61 -4.06 19.07 -15.89
N ARG A 62 -3.95 19.19 -17.23
CA ARG A 62 -4.28 20.45 -17.93
C ARG A 62 -5.74 20.83 -17.74
N ASN A 63 -6.67 19.87 -17.70
CA ASN A 63 -8.08 20.17 -17.47
C ASN A 63 -8.29 20.72 -16.05
N LEU A 64 -7.67 20.09 -15.05
CA LEU A 64 -7.70 20.56 -13.65
C LEU A 64 -7.15 21.98 -13.50
N GLU A 65 -5.99 22.27 -14.08
CA GLU A 65 -5.32 23.57 -14.01
C GLU A 65 -6.12 24.69 -14.66
N ASN A 66 -6.81 24.40 -15.77
CA ASN A 66 -7.61 25.39 -16.48
C ASN A 66 -9.03 25.53 -15.93
N GLY A 67 -9.32 24.98 -14.75
CA GLY A 67 -10.64 25.04 -14.15
C GLY A 67 -11.72 24.26 -14.94
N ARG A 68 -11.34 23.43 -15.91
CA ARG A 68 -12.29 22.67 -16.71
C ARG A 68 -12.87 21.50 -15.90
N PRO A 69 -14.16 21.17 -16.05
CA PRO A 69 -14.72 19.97 -15.46
C PRO A 69 -13.96 18.73 -15.94
N LEU A 70 -13.71 17.78 -15.03
CA LEU A 70 -13.15 16.49 -15.40
C LEU A 70 -14.17 15.67 -16.19
N THR A 71 -13.77 15.17 -17.35
CA THR A 71 -14.55 14.17 -18.09
C THR A 71 -14.55 12.83 -17.34
N PRO A 72 -15.48 11.89 -17.66
CA PRO A 72 -15.43 10.54 -17.09
C PRO A 72 -14.08 9.84 -17.31
N GLN A 73 -13.46 10.05 -18.48
CA GLN A 73 -12.13 9.53 -18.79
C GLN A 73 -11.07 10.16 -17.88
N ASP A 74 -11.09 11.49 -17.68
CA ASP A 74 -10.15 12.14 -16.77
C ASP A 74 -10.27 11.57 -15.34
N LYS A 75 -11.51 11.40 -14.84
CA LYS A 75 -11.74 10.83 -13.51
C LYS A 75 -11.20 9.41 -13.41
N GLN A 76 -11.39 8.58 -14.43
CA GLN A 76 -10.84 7.22 -14.47
C GLN A 76 -9.31 7.22 -14.44
N VAL A 77 -8.67 8.11 -15.18
CA VAL A 77 -7.21 8.25 -15.20
C VAL A 77 -6.70 8.72 -13.84
N VAL A 78 -7.32 9.73 -13.25
CA VAL A 78 -6.98 10.21 -11.90
C VAL A 78 -7.15 9.10 -10.87
N ARG A 79 -8.24 8.32 -10.94
CA ARG A 79 -8.46 7.17 -10.06
C ARG A 79 -7.31 6.17 -10.13
N HIS A 80 -6.86 5.83 -11.34
CA HIS A 80 -5.72 4.93 -11.54
C HIS A 80 -4.44 5.44 -10.88
N PHE A 81 -4.19 6.75 -10.85
CA PHE A 81 -2.96 7.28 -10.25
C PHE A 81 -3.04 7.47 -8.73
N ILE A 82 -4.22 7.66 -8.18
CA ILE A 82 -4.38 8.01 -6.76
C ILE A 82 -4.74 6.79 -5.92
N VAL A 83 -5.60 5.89 -6.41
CA VAL A 83 -6.21 4.85 -5.57
C VAL A 83 -6.34 3.45 -6.19
N SER A 84 -5.88 3.18 -7.42
CA SER A 84 -6.09 1.83 -7.98
C SER A 84 -5.31 0.73 -7.25
N ASP A 85 -4.13 1.05 -6.71
CA ASP A 85 -3.37 0.17 -5.83
C ASP A 85 -4.16 -0.17 -4.57
N ALA A 86 -4.76 0.83 -3.91
CA ALA A 86 -5.64 0.65 -2.75
C ALA A 86 -6.86 -0.22 -3.08
N GLU A 87 -7.53 0.08 -4.20
CA GLU A 87 -8.69 -0.67 -4.70
C GLU A 87 -8.35 -2.14 -4.97
N HIS A 88 -7.21 -2.38 -5.62
CA HIS A 88 -6.76 -3.74 -5.89
C HIS A 88 -6.33 -4.48 -4.64
N TYR A 89 -5.62 -3.82 -3.72
CA TYR A 89 -5.22 -4.38 -2.43
C TYR A 89 -6.45 -4.84 -1.63
N LEU A 90 -7.42 -3.95 -1.40
CA LEU A 90 -8.61 -4.29 -0.60
C LEU A 90 -9.49 -5.37 -1.23
N ARG A 91 -9.47 -5.50 -2.57
CA ARG A 91 -10.22 -6.53 -3.29
C ARG A 91 -9.63 -7.93 -3.08
N VAL A 92 -8.31 -8.03 -2.92
CA VAL A 92 -7.63 -9.33 -2.76
C VAL A 92 -7.33 -9.65 -1.29
N GLU A 93 -7.26 -8.64 -0.43
CA GLU A 93 -7.00 -8.82 1.00
C GLU A 93 -8.22 -9.42 1.70
N ASN A 94 -8.03 -10.61 2.27
CA ASN A 94 -9.06 -11.38 2.95
C ASN A 94 -8.77 -11.60 4.44
N ASN A 95 -7.62 -11.16 4.96
CA ASN A 95 -7.19 -11.46 6.33
C ASN A 95 -7.59 -10.40 7.37
N TYR A 96 -8.21 -9.29 6.96
CA TYR A 96 -8.58 -8.21 7.87
C TYR A 96 -9.41 -8.70 9.08
N GLY A 97 -10.39 -9.58 8.83
CA GLY A 97 -11.20 -10.17 9.89
C GLY A 97 -10.37 -11.00 10.88
N ASP A 98 -9.43 -11.79 10.37
CA ASP A 98 -8.56 -12.65 11.17
C ASP A 98 -7.60 -11.81 12.02
N TRP A 99 -7.03 -10.74 11.48
CA TRP A 99 -6.20 -9.81 12.24
C TRP A 99 -6.96 -9.15 13.39
N VAL A 100 -8.20 -8.68 13.15
CA VAL A 100 -9.04 -8.09 14.19
C VAL A 100 -9.40 -9.10 15.27
N GLN A 101 -9.71 -10.34 14.89
CA GLN A 101 -9.98 -11.42 15.83
C GLN A 101 -8.75 -11.76 16.68
N GLU A 102 -7.58 -11.84 16.05
CA GLU A 102 -6.32 -12.12 16.71
C GLU A 102 -5.96 -11.02 17.72
N LEU A 103 -6.09 -9.74 17.33
CA LEU A 103 -5.87 -8.63 18.25
C LEU A 103 -6.81 -8.68 19.45
N ARG A 104 -8.11 -8.97 19.25
CA ARG A 104 -9.07 -9.15 20.35
C ARG A 104 -8.67 -10.28 21.30
N ARG A 105 -8.24 -11.42 20.74
CA ARG A 105 -7.75 -12.56 21.51
C ARG A 105 -6.54 -12.17 22.37
N LEU A 106 -5.54 -11.53 21.78
CA LEU A 106 -4.32 -11.08 22.45
C LEU A 106 -4.62 -10.07 23.57
N LEU A 107 -5.50 -9.10 23.32
CA LEU A 107 -5.96 -8.14 24.34
C LEU A 107 -6.69 -8.84 25.50
N GLY A 108 -7.50 -9.86 25.20
CA GLY A 108 -8.13 -10.70 26.23
C GLY A 108 -7.10 -11.44 27.09
N SER A 109 -6.08 -12.02 26.48
CA SER A 109 -4.97 -12.68 27.19
C SER A 109 -4.18 -11.71 28.07
N ILE A 110 -3.89 -10.49 27.56
CA ILE A 110 -3.21 -9.43 28.33
C ILE A 110 -4.05 -9.04 29.56
N ALA A 111 -5.35 -8.81 29.36
CA ALA A 111 -6.25 -8.42 30.44
C ALA A 111 -6.39 -9.52 31.52
N ALA A 112 -6.44 -10.79 31.11
CA ALA A 112 -6.52 -11.92 32.03
C ALA A 112 -5.23 -12.11 32.85
N ALA A 113 -4.06 -11.84 32.26
CA ALA A 113 -2.77 -11.97 32.93
C ALA A 113 -2.48 -10.81 33.90
N ALA A 114 -3.03 -9.62 33.65
CA ALA A 114 -2.68 -8.39 34.38
C ALA A 114 -2.82 -8.46 35.93
N PRO A 115 -3.86 -9.07 36.53
CA PRO A 115 -4.01 -9.10 37.99
C PRO A 115 -2.99 -9.97 38.72
N GLY A 116 -2.30 -10.88 38.02
CA GLY A 116 -1.44 -11.92 38.61
C GLY A 116 -0.01 -11.91 38.08
N VAL A 117 0.46 -10.77 37.55
CA VAL A 117 1.82 -10.67 37.00
C VAL A 117 2.84 -10.86 38.12
N THR A 118 3.74 -11.82 37.92
CA THR A 118 4.87 -12.11 38.81
C THR A 118 6.20 -11.93 38.07
N ARG A 119 7.32 -12.15 38.76
CA ARG A 119 8.65 -12.13 38.13
C ARG A 119 8.81 -13.24 37.10
N GLU A 120 8.13 -14.35 37.31
CA GLU A 120 8.15 -15.54 36.46
C GLU A 120 7.28 -15.35 35.21
N THR A 121 6.12 -14.68 35.33
CA THR A 121 5.14 -14.55 34.22
C THR A 121 5.30 -13.26 33.40
N ILE A 122 6.09 -12.28 33.84
CA ILE A 122 6.28 -11.01 33.12
C ILE A 122 6.84 -11.21 31.70
N GLY A 123 7.65 -12.26 31.47
CA GLY A 123 8.19 -12.58 30.16
C GLY A 123 7.10 -12.97 29.15
N GLU A 124 6.13 -13.77 29.61
CA GLU A 124 4.98 -14.20 28.79
C GLU A 124 4.11 -13.00 28.41
N LEU A 125 3.79 -12.13 29.39
CA LEU A 125 3.03 -10.91 29.14
C LEU A 125 3.73 -10.00 28.12
N ARG A 126 5.06 -9.84 28.23
CA ARG A 126 5.84 -9.09 27.24
C ARG A 126 5.78 -9.71 25.85
N GLY A 127 5.81 -11.04 25.75
CA GLY A 127 5.62 -11.77 24.50
C GLY A 127 4.26 -11.48 23.87
N THR A 128 3.17 -11.63 24.62
CA THR A 128 1.81 -11.36 24.13
C THR A 128 1.62 -9.91 23.69
N ILE A 129 2.22 -8.95 24.41
CA ILE A 129 2.20 -7.53 24.01
C ILE A 129 2.94 -7.33 22.69
N LYS A 130 4.10 -7.97 22.50
CA LYS A 130 4.88 -7.89 21.25
C LYS A 130 4.10 -8.45 20.06
N ASP A 131 3.39 -9.56 20.26
CA ASP A 131 2.54 -10.14 19.22
C ASP A 131 1.38 -9.21 18.87
N ALA A 132 0.73 -8.59 19.87
CA ALA A 132 -0.33 -7.60 19.63
C ALA A 132 0.20 -6.40 18.84
N GLN A 133 1.40 -5.91 19.18
CA GLN A 133 2.05 -4.81 18.46
C GLN A 133 2.33 -5.14 16.99
N ARG A 134 2.60 -6.41 16.66
CA ARG A 134 2.90 -6.85 15.30
C ARG A 134 1.67 -6.83 14.37
N VAL A 135 0.47 -7.09 14.90
CA VAL A 135 -0.78 -7.15 14.09
C VAL A 135 -1.37 -5.77 13.80
N ILE A 136 -1.07 -4.77 14.64
CA ILE A 136 -1.64 -3.41 14.51
C ILE A 136 -1.31 -2.74 13.16
N PRO A 137 -0.06 -2.78 12.65
CA PRO A 137 0.28 -2.20 11.35
C PRO A 137 -0.58 -2.73 10.20
N ASP A 138 -0.87 -4.03 10.17
CA ASP A 138 -1.67 -4.67 9.11
C ASP A 138 -3.13 -4.16 9.15
N ILE A 139 -3.74 -4.12 10.34
CA ILE A 139 -5.08 -3.58 10.56
C ILE A 139 -5.15 -2.10 10.15
N ARG A 140 -4.16 -1.32 10.58
CA ARG A 140 -4.11 0.12 10.28
C ARG A 140 -3.98 0.34 8.77
N ASN A 141 -3.09 -0.39 8.11
CA ASN A 141 -2.88 -0.29 6.67
C ASN A 141 -4.19 -0.54 5.91
N TYR A 142 -4.92 -1.61 6.24
CA TYR A 142 -6.22 -1.89 5.64
C TYR A 142 -7.22 -0.73 5.79
N LEU A 143 -7.35 -0.19 7.00
CA LEU A 143 -8.26 0.92 7.28
C LEU A 143 -7.84 2.21 6.58
N ASP A 144 -6.54 2.49 6.51
CA ASP A 144 -6.00 3.66 5.81
C ASP A 144 -6.28 3.56 4.30
N GLU A 145 -6.11 2.39 3.69
CA GLU A 145 -6.42 2.18 2.27
C GLU A 145 -7.92 2.29 1.97
N GLN A 146 -8.77 1.74 2.84
CA GLN A 146 -10.22 1.91 2.74
C GLN A 146 -10.61 3.38 2.80
N ARG A 147 -10.07 4.11 3.78
CA ARG A 147 -10.30 5.55 3.92
C ARG A 147 -9.82 6.34 2.70
N ARG A 148 -8.70 5.92 2.10
CA ARG A 148 -8.14 6.55 0.89
C ARG A 148 -9.13 6.49 -0.27
N LEU A 149 -9.78 5.33 -0.46
CA LEU A 149 -10.84 5.17 -1.46
C LEU A 149 -12.08 6.00 -1.12
N ASP A 150 -12.56 5.95 0.12
CA ASP A 150 -13.76 6.68 0.51
C ASP A 150 -13.60 8.19 0.29
N ILE A 151 -12.45 8.75 0.69
CA ILE A 151 -12.11 10.15 0.43
C ILE A 151 -12.06 10.44 -1.06
N PHE A 152 -11.47 9.55 -1.86
CA PHE A 152 -11.39 9.76 -3.31
C PHE A 152 -12.79 9.84 -3.94
N GLU A 153 -13.65 8.88 -3.65
CA GLU A 153 -15.01 8.79 -4.20
C GLU A 153 -15.88 9.99 -3.80
N GLU A 154 -15.76 10.43 -2.54
CA GLU A 154 -16.55 11.57 -2.07
C GLU A 154 -16.12 12.89 -2.72
N GLN A 155 -14.81 13.06 -2.96
CA GLN A 155 -14.21 14.35 -3.31
C GLN A 155 -14.05 14.58 -4.82
N ILE A 156 -13.89 13.52 -5.63
CA ILE A 156 -13.57 13.65 -7.06
C ILE A 156 -14.64 14.43 -7.86
N ASP A 157 -15.89 14.38 -7.40
CA ASP A 157 -17.02 15.09 -8.02
C ASP A 157 -17.25 16.51 -7.46
N LYS A 158 -16.61 16.86 -6.35
CA LYS A 158 -16.84 18.10 -5.59
C LYS A 158 -15.62 19.03 -5.55
N LEU A 159 -14.71 18.89 -6.51
CA LEU A 159 -13.45 19.61 -6.53
C LEU A 159 -13.62 21.13 -6.74
N ASP A 160 -13.36 21.89 -5.67
CA ASP A 160 -13.16 23.34 -5.72
C ASP A 160 -11.75 23.72 -6.22
N GLU A 161 -11.47 25.02 -6.36
CA GLU A 161 -10.19 25.51 -6.90
C GLU A 161 -8.99 25.06 -6.05
N GLN A 162 -9.11 25.10 -4.72
CA GLN A 162 -8.06 24.67 -3.81
C GLN A 162 -7.78 23.17 -3.94
N SER A 163 -8.83 22.35 -3.97
CA SER A 163 -8.74 20.89 -4.05
C SER A 163 -8.16 20.44 -5.40
N ARG A 164 -8.48 21.15 -6.48
CA ARG A 164 -7.84 20.95 -7.80
C ARG A 164 -6.35 21.23 -7.75
N GLY A 165 -5.94 22.32 -7.10
CA GLY A 165 -4.52 22.64 -6.95
C GLY A 165 -3.74 21.56 -6.20
N VAL A 166 -4.32 21.03 -5.12
CA VAL A 166 -3.74 19.90 -4.36
C VAL A 166 -3.65 18.64 -5.23
N LEU A 167 -4.73 18.30 -5.94
CA LEU A 167 -4.77 17.14 -6.82
C LEU A 167 -3.76 17.23 -7.96
N VAL A 168 -3.62 18.40 -8.60
CA VAL A 168 -2.61 18.65 -9.63
C VAL A 168 -1.20 18.41 -9.08
N ARG A 169 -0.90 18.91 -7.88
CA ARG A 169 0.40 18.69 -7.23
C ARG A 169 0.65 17.19 -7.01
N LEU A 170 -0.31 16.47 -6.44
CA LEU A 170 -0.21 15.03 -6.19
C LEU A 170 0.01 14.24 -7.49
N LEU A 171 -0.75 14.53 -8.55
CA LEU A 171 -0.62 13.85 -9.83
C LEU A 171 0.73 14.13 -10.49
N ARG A 172 1.24 15.37 -10.38
CA ARG A 172 2.58 15.70 -10.84
C ARG A 172 3.65 14.97 -10.04
N GLU A 173 3.56 14.94 -8.72
CA GLU A 173 4.47 14.14 -7.88
C GLU A 173 4.48 12.67 -8.32
N LYS A 174 3.30 12.09 -8.55
CA LYS A 174 3.15 10.72 -9.06
C LYS A 174 3.69 10.50 -10.47
N LEU A 175 3.93 11.55 -11.27
CA LEU A 175 4.54 11.47 -12.61
C LEU A 175 6.03 11.80 -12.64
N THR A 176 6.52 12.53 -11.63
CA THR A 176 7.86 13.15 -11.64
C THR A 176 8.79 12.53 -10.62
N MET A 177 8.50 11.33 -10.11
CA MET A 177 9.44 10.59 -9.25
C MET A 177 10.32 9.65 -10.08
N PRO A 178 11.52 10.08 -10.53
CA PRO A 178 12.64 9.18 -10.74
C PRO A 178 13.25 8.86 -9.37
N ASN A 179 13.00 7.65 -8.87
CA ASN A 179 13.63 7.02 -7.70
C ASN A 179 13.46 7.74 -6.33
N PHE A 180 13.36 6.91 -5.27
CA PHE A 180 13.88 7.27 -3.96
C PHE A 180 15.41 7.26 -3.98
#